data_AF-W4H4B1-F1
#
_entry.id   AF-W4H4B1-F1
#
_cell.length_a   1.000
_cell.length_b   1.000
_cell.length_c   1.000
_cell.angle_alpha   90.00
_cell.angle_beta   90.00
_cell.angle_gamma   90.00
#
_symmetry.space_group_name_H-M   'P 1'
#
loop_
_entity.id
_entity.type
_entity.pdbx_description
1 polymer ?
#
loop_
_entity_poly.entity_id
_entity_poly.type
_entity_poly.pdbx_seq_one_letter_code
_entity_poly.pdbx_strand_id
1 'polypeptide(L)'
;MWRGSRRGVAALAHAKKESMHVVQRRSISLDAMRSSLATFPHTVIDDQLDIKALTNVSTIVSAFKPSPLPSDDNFLRWVDERVPVSDKTLTKEEFDATVADAIATISTLEASAWHDTAISEIDVAGSDDNSIQKRVAYLLLKYKCKDAARYFALLDKDNQGVVSSGKLRDLLLAYAQATPDDWLAHNFNVLDTNGDGLVSEAEMHQLLLNILGVYKSVLKDLLEHHTKHWTAKHSKQLPKLLVEFETTLKVSEKIRCTWHFAGVPPIPEEDKFKDPPPVPPRFTMSIDELRTSLAQEFEEFHSMLPQYAQAVMDGRREFYDARNSKRTNYLRGVSFVTFCGVVDYLITIYA
;
A
#
# COMPACT_ATOMS: atom_id res chain seq x y z
N MET A 1 -6.17 -23.01 -71.82
CA MET A 1 -6.98 -23.78 -72.78
C MET A 1 -8.30 -24.14 -72.07
N TRP A 2 -9.23 -23.20 -71.89
CA TRP A 2 -10.42 -22.92 -72.73
C TRP A 2 -11.29 -24.13 -73.12
N ARG A 3 -12.60 -23.99 -72.81
CA ARG A 3 -13.83 -24.76 -73.18
C ARG A 3 -14.16 -25.96 -72.26
N GLY A 4 -15.35 -26.10 -71.68
CA GLY A 4 -16.62 -25.37 -71.79
C GLY A 4 -17.67 -26.09 -72.63
N SER A 5 -18.68 -26.64 -71.92
CA SER A 5 -20.12 -26.68 -72.26
C SER A 5 -20.71 -27.79 -73.14
N ARG A 6 -21.72 -28.51 -72.60
CA ARG A 6 -23.16 -28.53 -73.00
C ARG A 6 -23.87 -29.72 -72.31
N ARG A 7 -24.88 -29.51 -71.43
CA ARG A 7 -26.33 -29.19 -71.63
C ARG A 7 -27.25 -30.41 -71.87
N GLY A 8 -28.38 -30.43 -71.14
CA GLY A 8 -29.64 -31.10 -71.52
C GLY A 8 -30.12 -32.16 -70.53
N VAL A 9 -30.88 -31.86 -69.45
CA VAL A 9 -32.33 -31.54 -69.33
C VAL A 9 -33.26 -32.76 -69.42
N ALA A 10 -33.91 -33.11 -68.30
CA ALA A 10 -35.32 -33.57 -68.17
C ALA A 10 -35.67 -33.59 -66.66
N ALA A 11 -36.44 -32.61 -66.15
CA ALA A 11 -37.90 -32.63 -65.92
C ALA A 11 -38.28 -33.18 -64.52
N LEU A 12 -38.55 -32.33 -63.52
CA LEU A 12 -39.85 -31.73 -63.12
C LEU A 12 -40.86 -32.73 -62.53
N ALA A 13 -41.03 -32.72 -61.19
CA ALA A 13 -42.34 -32.67 -60.51
C ALA A 13 -42.21 -32.53 -58.98
N HIS A 14 -42.67 -31.37 -58.48
CA HIS A 14 -43.38 -31.10 -57.21
C HIS A 14 -43.07 -31.90 -55.92
N ALA A 15 -42.63 -31.18 -54.87
CA ALA A 15 -43.45 -30.96 -53.66
C ALA A 15 -42.80 -29.92 -52.74
N LYS A 16 -43.49 -28.79 -52.57
CA LYS A 16 -43.21 -27.70 -51.65
C LYS A 16 -43.59 -28.15 -50.23
N LYS A 17 -42.64 -28.15 -49.28
CA LYS A 17 -42.97 -28.10 -47.85
C LYS A 17 -41.89 -27.36 -47.07
N GLU A 18 -42.28 -26.18 -46.59
CA GLU A 18 -41.57 -25.37 -45.61
C GLU A 18 -41.37 -26.16 -44.31
N SER A 19 -40.21 -26.00 -43.67
CA SER A 19 -40.07 -26.23 -42.22
C SER A 19 -38.85 -25.52 -41.66
N MET A 20 -39.10 -24.29 -41.19
CA MET A 20 -38.53 -23.60 -40.03
C MET A 20 -37.18 -24.07 -39.46
N HIS A 21 -36.22 -23.13 -39.48
CA HIS A 21 -35.08 -23.10 -38.57
C HIS A 21 -35.54 -23.13 -37.11
N VAL A 22 -35.16 -24.18 -36.38
CA VAL A 22 -35.25 -24.22 -34.91
C VAL A 22 -34.14 -23.31 -34.35
N VAL A 23 -34.52 -22.11 -33.94
CA VAL A 23 -33.69 -21.28 -33.04
C VAL A 23 -33.73 -21.94 -31.67
N GLN A 24 -32.67 -22.68 -31.35
CA GLN A 24 -32.48 -23.31 -30.05
C GLN A 24 -32.22 -22.19 -29.01
N ARG A 25 -33.27 -21.74 -28.31
CA ARG A 25 -33.15 -20.86 -27.15
C ARG A 25 -32.28 -21.58 -26.12
N ARG A 26 -31.05 -21.10 -25.92
CA ARG A 26 -30.22 -21.51 -24.78
C ARG A 26 -30.92 -21.05 -23.52
N SER A 27 -31.60 -21.97 -22.82
CA SER A 27 -32.07 -21.71 -21.47
C SER A 27 -30.84 -21.57 -20.58
N ILE A 28 -30.68 -20.39 -19.98
CA ILE A 28 -29.68 -20.15 -18.93
C ILE A 28 -30.11 -21.03 -17.75
N SER A 29 -29.24 -21.92 -17.27
CA SER A 29 -29.60 -22.79 -16.15
C SER A 29 -29.81 -21.94 -14.89
N LEU A 30 -30.74 -22.35 -14.02
CA LEU A 30 -30.99 -21.69 -12.74
C LEU A 30 -29.73 -21.61 -11.87
N ASP A 31 -28.82 -22.58 -12.00
CA ASP A 31 -27.54 -22.58 -11.30
C ASP A 31 -26.55 -21.56 -11.90
N ALA A 32 -26.54 -21.39 -13.22
CA ALA A 32 -25.79 -20.32 -13.88
C ALA A 32 -26.36 -18.93 -13.52
N MET A 33 -27.68 -18.82 -13.36
CA MET A 33 -28.34 -17.61 -12.88
C MET A 33 -28.07 -17.33 -11.39
N ARG A 34 -28.06 -18.36 -10.55
CA ARG A 34 -27.72 -18.22 -9.11
C ARG A 34 -26.25 -17.89 -8.92
N SER A 35 -25.36 -18.55 -9.66
CA SER A 35 -23.94 -18.23 -9.68
C SER A 35 -23.72 -16.80 -10.18
N SER A 36 -24.36 -16.40 -11.29
CA SER A 36 -24.19 -15.03 -11.80
C SER A 36 -24.74 -14.00 -10.83
N LEU A 37 -25.87 -14.24 -10.15
CA LEU A 37 -26.41 -13.38 -9.10
C LEU A 37 -25.55 -13.32 -7.84
N ALA A 38 -24.85 -14.42 -7.50
CA ALA A 38 -23.91 -14.47 -6.37
C ALA A 38 -22.60 -13.74 -6.68
N THR A 39 -22.11 -13.78 -7.93
CA THR A 39 -20.90 -13.08 -8.36
C THR A 39 -21.15 -11.62 -8.78
N PHE A 40 -22.39 -11.28 -9.20
CA PHE A 40 -22.80 -9.92 -9.57
C PHE A 40 -22.45 -8.82 -8.55
N PRO A 41 -22.64 -9.00 -7.22
CA PRO A 41 -22.25 -7.97 -6.26
C PRO A 41 -20.74 -7.72 -6.25
N HIS A 42 -19.91 -8.77 -6.34
CA HIS A 42 -18.46 -8.63 -6.35
C HIS A 42 -17.96 -7.91 -7.61
N THR A 43 -18.47 -8.28 -8.79
CA THR A 43 -18.10 -7.61 -10.06
C THR A 43 -18.48 -6.13 -10.07
N VAL A 44 -19.61 -5.76 -9.45
CA VAL A 44 -20.05 -4.35 -9.37
C VAL A 44 -19.15 -3.52 -8.42
N ILE A 45 -18.60 -4.13 -7.37
CA ILE A 45 -17.66 -3.48 -6.45
C ILE A 45 -16.31 -3.31 -7.12
N ASP A 46 -15.82 -4.35 -7.80
CA ASP A 46 -14.57 -4.30 -8.56
C ASP A 46 -14.62 -3.28 -9.71
N ASP A 47 -15.82 -3.00 -10.23
CA ASP A 47 -16.03 -1.98 -11.25
C ASP A 47 -16.01 -0.53 -10.74
N GLN A 48 -16.00 -0.31 -9.41
CA GLN A 48 -15.88 1.03 -8.87
C GLN A 48 -14.49 1.61 -9.18
N LEU A 49 -14.45 2.84 -9.70
CA LEU A 49 -13.21 3.47 -10.16
C LEU A 49 -12.19 3.68 -9.03
N ASP A 50 -12.66 3.97 -7.81
CA ASP A 50 -11.79 4.08 -6.64
C ASP A 50 -11.22 2.73 -6.20
N ILE A 51 -11.98 1.64 -6.35
CA ILE A 51 -11.50 0.27 -6.08
C ILE A 51 -10.45 -0.16 -7.11
N LYS A 52 -10.63 0.17 -8.40
CA LYS A 52 -9.60 -0.07 -9.43
C LYS A 52 -8.30 0.68 -9.12
N ALA A 53 -8.40 1.96 -8.76
CA ALA A 53 -7.25 2.77 -8.36
C ALA A 53 -6.52 2.15 -7.15
N LEU A 54 -7.26 1.74 -6.12
CA LEU A 54 -6.70 1.10 -4.92
C LEU A 54 -6.07 -0.26 -5.21
N THR A 55 -6.66 -1.05 -6.10
CA THR A 55 -6.11 -2.34 -6.54
C THR A 55 -4.76 -2.13 -7.25
N ASN A 56 -4.67 -1.13 -8.14
CA ASN A 56 -3.41 -0.78 -8.79
C ASN A 56 -2.36 -0.33 -7.78
N VAL A 57 -2.71 0.56 -6.85
CA VAL A 57 -1.80 1.01 -5.79
C VAL A 57 -1.30 -0.18 -4.98
N SER A 58 -2.21 -1.03 -4.48
CA SER A 58 -1.87 -2.23 -3.70
C SER A 58 -0.92 -3.17 -4.47
N THR A 59 -1.19 -3.38 -5.76
CA THR A 59 -0.35 -4.22 -6.62
C THR A 59 1.06 -3.65 -6.78
N ILE A 60 1.15 -2.34 -7.06
CA ILE A 60 2.43 -1.64 -7.23
C ILE A 60 3.25 -1.68 -5.94
N VAL A 61 2.66 -1.36 -4.79
CA VAL A 61 3.42 -1.35 -3.52
C VAL A 61 3.74 -2.76 -3.02
N SER A 62 2.97 -3.78 -3.40
CA SER A 62 3.27 -5.18 -3.09
C SER A 62 4.40 -5.74 -3.96
N ALA A 63 4.48 -5.29 -5.22
CA ALA A 63 5.60 -5.60 -6.09
C ALA A 63 6.85 -4.78 -5.76
N PHE A 64 6.70 -3.65 -5.08
CA PHE A 64 7.80 -2.73 -4.76
C PHE A 64 8.88 -3.41 -3.92
N LYS A 65 10.11 -3.39 -4.43
CA LYS A 65 11.30 -3.87 -3.72
C LYS A 65 12.15 -2.65 -3.38
N PRO A 66 12.23 -2.23 -2.11
CA PRO A 66 13.08 -1.11 -1.73
C PRO A 66 14.54 -1.45 -2.02
N SER A 67 15.06 -0.93 -3.12
CA SER A 67 16.44 -1.11 -3.56
C SER A 67 17.19 0.22 -3.53
N PRO A 68 18.52 0.18 -3.36
CA PRO A 68 19.35 1.37 -3.54
C PRO A 68 19.08 2.02 -4.90
N LEU A 69 19.10 3.36 -4.95
CA LEU A 69 19.08 4.05 -6.23
C LEU A 69 20.34 3.66 -7.05
N PRO A 70 20.23 3.57 -8.39
CA PRO A 70 21.38 3.35 -9.25
C PRO A 70 22.49 4.37 -8.99
N SER A 71 23.76 3.96 -9.09
CA SER A 71 24.91 4.83 -8.81
C SER A 71 24.99 6.08 -9.69
N ASP A 72 24.37 6.03 -10.87
CA ASP A 72 24.30 7.12 -11.84
C ASP A 72 23.01 7.96 -11.72
N ASP A 73 22.22 7.78 -10.65
CA ASP A 73 20.98 8.49 -10.44
C ASP A 73 21.21 10.00 -10.23
N ASN A 74 20.31 10.80 -10.80
CA ASN A 74 20.39 12.27 -10.75
C ASN A 74 20.34 12.81 -9.32
N PHE A 75 19.67 12.14 -8.39
CA PHE A 75 19.67 12.58 -6.99
C PHE A 75 21.04 12.40 -6.34
N LEU A 76 21.75 11.29 -6.61
CA LEU A 76 23.09 11.07 -6.06
C LEU A 76 24.09 12.10 -6.59
N ARG A 77 24.01 12.43 -7.89
CA ARG A 77 24.80 13.53 -8.47
C ARG A 77 24.51 14.87 -7.78
N TRP A 78 23.23 15.16 -7.52
CA TRP A 78 22.84 16.35 -6.79
C TRP A 78 23.46 16.38 -5.38
N VAL A 79 23.48 15.26 -4.66
CA VAL A 79 24.13 15.18 -3.33
C VAL A 79 25.62 15.50 -3.44
N ASP A 80 26.32 14.91 -4.41
CA ASP A 80 27.75 15.14 -4.62
C ASP A 80 28.09 16.59 -5.01
N GLU A 81 27.22 17.25 -5.78
CA GLU A 81 27.42 18.62 -6.24
C GLU A 81 27.04 19.67 -5.18
N ARG A 82 26.00 19.41 -4.37
CA ARG A 82 25.37 20.41 -3.50
C ARG A 82 25.69 20.24 -2.03
N VAL A 83 25.97 19.01 -1.57
CA VAL A 83 26.25 18.73 -0.17
C VAL A 83 27.75 18.44 -0.03
N PRO A 84 28.54 19.42 0.47
CA PRO A 84 29.99 19.30 0.47
C PRO A 84 30.45 18.12 1.33
N VAL A 85 31.47 17.41 0.83
CA VAL A 85 32.17 16.34 1.55
C VAL A 85 32.98 16.89 2.73
N SER A 86 33.38 18.17 2.68
CA SER A 86 34.07 18.81 3.79
C SER A 86 33.14 18.96 4.99
N ASP A 87 33.67 18.81 6.21
CA ASP A 87 32.93 19.02 7.47
C ASP A 87 32.71 20.51 7.76
N LYS A 88 32.05 21.23 6.85
CA LYS A 88 31.54 22.57 7.13
C LYS A 88 30.47 22.43 8.22
N THR A 89 30.55 23.25 9.25
CA THR A 89 29.48 23.37 10.24
C THR A 89 28.27 24.07 9.61
N LEU A 90 27.10 23.44 9.68
CA LEU A 90 25.83 23.98 9.22
C LEU A 90 25.01 24.45 10.43
N THR A 91 24.45 25.65 10.36
CA THR A 91 23.39 26.04 11.32
C THR A 91 22.09 25.28 11.03
N LYS A 92 21.13 25.36 11.94
CA LYS A 92 19.80 24.78 11.73
C LYS A 92 19.14 25.28 10.45
N GLU A 93 19.25 26.58 10.17
CA GLU A 93 18.68 27.19 8.98
C GLU A 93 19.36 26.68 7.70
N GLU A 94 20.69 26.52 7.69
CA GLU A 94 21.42 25.96 6.55
C GLU A 94 21.12 24.47 6.33
N PHE A 95 20.95 23.71 7.42
CA PHE A 95 20.54 22.31 7.37
C PHE A 95 19.13 22.18 6.79
N ASP A 96 18.16 22.90 7.35
CA ASP A 96 16.76 22.87 6.90
C ASP A 96 16.64 23.34 5.44
N ALA A 97 17.41 24.34 5.03
CA ALA A 97 17.45 24.80 3.63
C ALA A 97 17.98 23.72 2.68
N THR A 98 19.03 22.99 3.09
CA THR A 98 19.61 21.91 2.28
C THR A 98 18.67 20.71 2.18
N VAL A 99 17.99 20.35 3.27
CA VAL A 99 16.95 19.31 3.27
C VAL A 99 15.77 19.74 2.40
N ALA A 100 15.36 21.02 2.44
CA ALA A 100 14.32 21.55 1.58
C ALA A 100 14.71 21.50 0.08
N ASP A 101 15.95 21.82 -0.27
CA ASP A 101 16.46 21.72 -1.65
C ASP A 101 16.53 20.26 -2.12
N ALA A 102 16.92 19.33 -1.24
CA ALA A 102 16.85 17.90 -1.52
C ALA A 102 15.41 17.46 -1.84
N ILE A 103 14.44 17.85 -1.00
CA ILE A 103 13.02 17.52 -1.20
C ILE A 103 12.49 18.13 -2.51
N ALA A 104 12.86 19.37 -2.83
CA ALA A 104 12.48 20.03 -4.07
C ALA A 104 13.05 19.27 -5.29
N THR A 105 14.33 18.89 -5.24
CA THR A 105 14.99 18.11 -6.30
C THR A 105 14.36 16.72 -6.46
N ILE A 106 14.07 16.01 -5.37
CA ILE A 106 13.39 14.71 -5.46
C ILE A 106 11.99 14.89 -6.05
N SER A 107 11.28 15.98 -5.70
CA SER A 107 9.94 16.25 -6.23
C SER A 107 9.95 16.52 -7.75
N THR A 108 10.99 17.14 -8.29
CA THR A 108 11.11 17.33 -9.75
C THR A 108 11.46 16.02 -10.46
N LEU A 109 12.34 15.21 -9.89
CA LEU A 109 12.66 13.86 -10.40
C LEU A 109 11.45 12.93 -10.33
N GLU A 110 10.68 13.00 -9.25
CA GLU A 110 9.41 12.30 -9.07
C GLU A 110 8.42 12.69 -10.17
N ALA A 111 8.15 13.98 -10.35
CA ALA A 111 7.23 14.48 -11.38
C ALA A 111 7.66 14.03 -12.79
N SER A 112 8.95 14.09 -13.08
CA SER A 112 9.53 13.56 -14.31
C SER A 112 9.28 12.05 -14.48
N ALA A 113 9.38 11.26 -13.41
CA ALA A 113 9.18 9.82 -13.47
C ALA A 113 7.71 9.43 -13.73
N TRP A 114 6.75 10.22 -13.25
CA TRP A 114 5.31 9.93 -13.41
C TRP A 114 4.74 10.20 -14.81
N HIS A 115 5.35 11.08 -15.61
CA HIS A 115 4.94 11.40 -17.00
C HIS A 115 3.41 11.67 -17.14
N ASP A 116 2.82 12.39 -16.18
CA ASP A 116 1.37 12.68 -16.08
C ASP A 116 0.42 11.46 -16.05
N THR A 117 0.97 10.24 -15.92
CA THR A 117 0.18 9.01 -15.91
C THR A 117 -0.20 8.66 -14.48
N ALA A 118 -1.50 8.74 -14.16
CA ALA A 118 -1.99 8.32 -12.87
C ALA A 118 -1.90 6.80 -12.70
N ILE A 119 -1.57 6.34 -11.49
CA ILE A 119 -1.50 4.92 -11.11
C ILE A 119 -2.75 4.14 -11.49
N SER A 120 -3.92 4.77 -11.37
CA SER A 120 -5.21 4.18 -11.72
C SER A 120 -5.35 3.81 -13.20
N GLU A 121 -4.47 4.32 -14.06
CA GLU A 121 -4.49 4.10 -15.52
C GLU A 121 -3.31 3.24 -16.00
N ILE A 122 -2.40 2.88 -15.10
CA ILE A 122 -1.27 2.03 -15.42
C ILE A 122 -1.76 0.59 -15.56
N ASP A 123 -1.46 -0.03 -16.71
CA ASP A 123 -1.55 -1.48 -16.87
C ASP A 123 -0.33 -2.12 -16.18
N VAL A 124 -0.51 -2.51 -14.92
CA VAL A 124 0.55 -3.09 -14.09
C VAL A 124 1.07 -4.41 -14.67
N ALA A 125 0.25 -5.16 -15.42
CA ALA A 125 0.64 -6.44 -16.00
C ALA A 125 1.52 -6.31 -17.26
N GLY A 126 1.44 -5.16 -17.95
CA GLY A 126 2.17 -4.88 -19.19
C GLY A 126 3.27 -3.82 -19.08
N SER A 127 3.47 -3.21 -17.91
CA SER A 127 4.44 -2.12 -17.71
C SER A 127 5.85 -2.63 -17.42
N ASP A 128 6.85 -1.79 -17.74
CA ASP A 128 8.23 -2.01 -17.28
C ASP A 128 8.30 -1.79 -15.77
N ASP A 129 8.39 -2.89 -15.02
CA ASP A 129 8.46 -2.94 -13.55
C ASP A 129 9.47 -1.91 -13.02
N ASN A 130 10.63 -1.75 -13.67
CA ASN A 130 11.67 -0.81 -13.24
C ASN A 130 11.22 0.65 -13.19
N SER A 131 10.36 1.07 -14.13
CA SER A 131 9.88 2.45 -14.18
C SER A 131 8.93 2.79 -13.03
N ILE A 132 8.08 1.82 -12.64
CA ILE A 132 7.13 1.95 -11.53
C ILE A 132 7.89 1.90 -10.19
N GLN A 133 8.83 0.96 -10.06
CA GLN A 133 9.70 0.83 -8.89
C GLN A 133 10.43 2.14 -8.61
N LYS A 134 10.98 2.78 -9.67
CA LYS A 134 11.67 4.07 -9.55
C LYS A 134 10.78 5.19 -9.02
N ARG A 135 9.51 5.24 -9.43
CA ARG A 135 8.54 6.25 -8.95
C ARG A 135 8.27 6.11 -7.47
N VAL A 136 8.00 4.88 -7.00
CA VAL A 136 7.77 4.59 -5.58
C VAL A 136 9.05 4.82 -4.77
N ALA A 137 10.22 4.51 -5.32
CA ALA A 137 11.51 4.76 -4.68
C ALA A 137 11.76 6.26 -4.43
N TYR A 138 11.50 7.14 -5.42
CA TYR A 138 11.62 8.58 -5.21
C TYR A 138 10.63 9.11 -4.19
N LEU A 139 9.40 8.60 -4.19
CA LEU A 139 8.40 9.01 -3.22
C LEU A 139 8.81 8.59 -1.79
N LEU A 140 9.30 7.37 -1.62
CA LEU A 140 9.85 6.90 -0.36
C LEU A 140 11.03 7.77 0.09
N LEU A 141 11.98 8.06 -0.80
CA LEU A 141 13.13 8.91 -0.52
C LEU A 141 12.71 10.33 -0.11
N LYS A 142 11.74 10.94 -0.80
CA LYS A 142 11.18 12.25 -0.46
C LYS A 142 10.66 12.28 0.97
N TYR A 143 9.93 11.26 1.39
CA TYR A 143 9.38 11.20 2.75
C TYR A 143 10.42 10.82 3.80
N LYS A 144 11.44 10.02 3.47
CA LYS A 144 12.63 9.85 4.32
C LYS A 144 13.32 11.21 4.56
N CYS A 145 13.56 11.99 3.51
CA CYS A 145 14.16 13.33 3.61
C CYS A 145 13.28 14.33 4.38
N LYS A 146 11.95 14.27 4.26
CA LYS A 146 11.04 15.06 5.10
C LYS A 146 11.19 14.73 6.59
N ASP A 147 11.46 13.47 6.92
CA ASP A 147 11.71 13.06 8.30
C ASP A 147 13.10 13.51 8.80
N ALA A 148 14.09 13.65 7.90
CA ALA A 148 15.43 14.16 8.22
C ALA A 148 15.43 15.52 8.94
N ALA A 149 14.47 16.40 8.62
CA ALA A 149 14.35 17.71 9.27
C ALA A 149 14.14 17.60 10.80
N ARG A 150 13.55 16.48 11.26
CA ARG A 150 13.37 16.21 12.70
C ARG A 150 14.65 15.77 13.38
N TYR A 151 15.66 15.38 12.61
CA TYR A 151 16.90 14.79 13.13
C TYR A 151 18.00 15.81 13.38
N PHE A 152 17.81 17.11 13.08
CA PHE A 152 18.81 18.13 13.37
C PHE A 152 19.30 18.07 14.83
N ALA A 153 18.36 18.10 15.79
CA ALA A 153 18.69 18.06 17.21
C ALA A 153 19.31 16.72 17.66
N LEU A 154 19.03 15.63 16.94
CA LEU A 154 19.59 14.31 17.22
C LEU A 154 21.00 14.15 16.63
N LEU A 155 21.29 14.82 15.52
CA LEU A 155 22.60 14.85 14.87
C LEU A 155 23.58 15.80 15.58
N ASP A 156 23.06 16.86 16.19
CA ASP A 156 23.77 17.80 17.06
C ASP A 156 23.94 17.25 18.49
N LYS A 157 24.62 16.10 18.61
CA LYS A 157 24.84 15.40 19.89
C LYS A 157 25.50 16.28 20.96
N ASP A 158 26.34 17.22 20.54
CA ASP A 158 27.06 18.13 21.42
C ASP A 158 26.24 19.38 21.81
N ASN A 159 25.00 19.52 21.31
CA ASN A 159 24.12 20.67 21.50
C ASN A 159 24.81 22.02 21.20
N GLN A 160 25.62 22.05 20.14
CA GLN A 160 26.37 23.25 19.73
C GLN A 160 25.51 24.19 18.87
N GLY A 161 24.31 23.75 18.48
CA GLY A 161 23.44 24.44 17.53
C GLY A 161 23.91 24.28 16.08
N VAL A 162 24.82 23.35 15.80
CA VAL A 162 25.42 23.13 14.48
C VAL A 162 25.61 21.64 14.18
N VAL A 163 25.50 21.26 12.91
CA VAL A 163 25.74 19.89 12.42
C VAL A 163 26.74 19.94 11.28
N SER A 164 27.71 19.04 11.23
CA SER A 164 28.64 18.94 10.09
C SER A 164 27.91 18.56 8.80
N SER A 165 28.25 19.17 7.67
CA SER A 165 27.71 18.81 6.36
C SER A 165 28.00 17.36 5.97
N GLY A 166 29.10 16.76 6.47
CA GLY A 166 29.37 15.32 6.32
C GLY A 166 28.24 14.45 6.88
N LYS A 167 27.80 14.70 8.12
CA LYS A 167 26.65 14.00 8.74
C LYS A 167 25.35 14.13 7.93
N LEU A 168 25.05 15.33 7.41
CA LEU A 168 23.88 15.52 6.55
C LEU A 168 24.04 14.76 5.22
N ARG A 169 25.23 14.78 4.63
CA ARG A 169 25.54 14.03 3.41
C ARG A 169 25.34 12.53 3.60
N ASP A 170 25.89 11.99 4.68
CA ASP A 170 25.80 10.57 5.03
C ASP A 170 24.34 10.17 5.28
N LEU A 171 23.54 11.01 5.91
CA LEU A 171 22.10 10.81 6.10
C LEU A 171 21.35 10.74 4.75
N LEU A 172 21.61 11.67 3.84
CA LEU A 172 20.94 11.72 2.54
C LEU A 172 21.35 10.53 1.65
N LEU A 173 22.62 10.15 1.68
CA LEU A 173 23.11 8.96 0.97
C LEU A 173 22.54 7.68 1.56
N ALA A 174 22.51 7.55 2.88
CA ALA A 174 21.87 6.42 3.54
C ALA A 174 20.41 6.32 3.10
N TYR A 175 19.66 7.42 3.05
CA TYR A 175 18.27 7.36 2.59
C TYR A 175 18.08 6.93 1.14
N ALA A 176 18.99 7.36 0.25
CA ALA A 176 18.96 7.03 -1.17
C ALA A 176 19.49 5.63 -1.51
N GLN A 177 20.42 5.10 -0.70
CA GLN A 177 21.15 3.86 -0.98
C GLN A 177 20.86 2.73 0.02
N ALA A 178 20.11 2.97 1.09
CA ALA A 178 19.82 1.96 2.10
C ALA A 178 18.77 0.93 1.64
N THR A 179 19.06 -0.34 1.93
CA THR A 179 18.03 -1.38 2.06
C THR A 179 17.11 -1.06 3.27
N PRO A 180 15.97 -1.76 3.43
CA PRO A 180 15.11 -1.57 4.61
C PRO A 180 15.84 -1.79 5.94
N ASP A 181 16.79 -2.74 5.99
CA ASP A 181 17.59 -3.00 7.19
C ASP A 181 18.68 -1.93 7.40
N ASP A 182 19.35 -1.47 6.34
CA ASP A 182 20.29 -0.36 6.45
C ASP A 182 19.58 0.92 6.90
N TRP A 183 18.33 1.12 6.47
CA TRP A 183 17.53 2.26 6.89
C TRP A 183 17.17 2.16 8.38
N LEU A 184 16.82 0.96 8.86
CA LEU A 184 16.60 0.70 10.28
C LEU A 184 17.86 1.02 11.09
N ALA A 185 19.01 0.47 10.69
CA ALA A 185 20.30 0.70 11.34
C ALA A 185 20.73 2.18 11.32
N HIS A 186 20.46 2.89 10.23
CA HIS A 186 20.78 4.31 10.15
C HIS A 186 19.92 5.15 11.12
N ASN A 187 18.60 4.90 11.18
CA ASN A 187 17.73 5.58 12.15
C ASN A 187 18.12 5.24 13.59
N PHE A 188 18.56 3.99 13.83
CA PHE A 188 19.09 3.56 15.12
C PHE A 188 20.27 4.42 15.53
N ASN A 189 21.26 4.57 14.65
CA ASN A 189 22.47 5.37 14.94
C ASN A 189 22.19 6.86 15.13
N VAL A 190 21.15 7.39 14.46
CA VAL A 190 20.71 8.77 14.65
C VAL A 190 20.04 8.97 16.01
N LEU A 191 19.29 7.97 16.47
CA LEU A 191 18.57 8.01 17.75
C LEU A 191 19.42 7.57 18.94
N ASP A 192 20.50 6.83 18.73
CA ASP A 192 21.55 6.57 19.71
C ASP A 192 22.27 7.88 20.05
N THR A 193 21.73 8.62 21.01
CA THR A 193 22.19 9.97 21.35
C THR A 193 23.57 9.98 22.02
N ASN A 194 23.91 8.96 22.81
CA ASN A 194 25.18 8.88 23.53
C ASN A 194 26.29 8.14 22.77
N GLY A 195 25.95 7.47 21.65
CA GLY A 195 26.90 6.77 20.80
C GLY A 195 27.46 5.49 21.43
N ASP A 196 26.76 4.91 22.41
CA ASP A 196 27.19 3.66 23.06
C ASP A 196 26.79 2.41 22.27
N GLY A 197 26.12 2.59 21.12
CA GLY A 197 25.62 1.50 20.27
C GLY A 197 24.34 0.87 20.79
N LEU A 198 23.68 1.50 21.76
CA LEU A 198 22.44 1.05 22.37
C LEU A 198 21.37 2.13 22.30
N VAL A 199 20.10 1.71 22.32
CA VAL A 199 18.95 2.63 22.42
C VAL A 199 18.09 2.30 23.63
N SER A 200 17.51 3.33 24.22
CA SER A 200 16.48 3.23 25.25
C SER A 200 15.14 2.80 24.66
N GLU A 201 14.19 2.44 25.52
CA GLU A 201 12.84 2.03 25.11
C GLU A 201 12.13 3.13 24.32
N ALA A 202 12.28 4.39 24.77
CA ALA A 202 11.66 5.54 24.13
C ALA A 202 12.26 5.82 22.74
N GLU A 203 13.58 5.71 22.60
CA GLU A 203 14.29 5.87 21.31
C GLU A 203 13.88 4.76 20.33
N MET A 204 13.79 3.51 20.78
CA MET A 204 13.33 2.38 19.96
C MET A 204 11.87 2.55 19.51
N HIS A 205 10.97 2.95 20.41
CA HIS A 205 9.59 3.26 20.05
C HIS A 205 9.51 4.39 19.02
N GLN A 206 10.25 5.49 19.24
CA GLN A 206 10.29 6.61 18.32
C GLN A 206 10.82 6.20 16.95
N LEU A 207 11.87 5.38 16.91
CA LEU A 207 12.46 4.83 15.69
C LEU A 207 11.42 4.08 14.84
N LEU A 208 10.74 3.10 15.44
CA LEU A 208 9.76 2.28 14.72
C LEU A 208 8.57 3.13 14.27
N LEU A 209 8.08 4.04 15.11
CA LEU A 209 6.96 4.93 14.77
C LEU A 209 7.31 5.92 13.65
N ASN A 210 8.54 6.42 13.59
CA ASN A 210 9.00 7.30 12.51
C ASN A 210 8.96 6.57 11.16
N ILE A 211 9.50 5.35 11.11
CA ILE A 211 9.50 4.50 9.90
C ILE A 211 8.06 4.22 9.44
N LEU A 212 7.16 3.83 10.36
CA LEU A 212 5.75 3.64 10.04
C LEU A 212 5.07 4.93 9.56
N GLY A 213 5.44 6.07 10.14
CA GLY A 213 4.98 7.39 9.73
C GLY A 213 5.37 7.73 8.29
N VAL A 214 6.59 7.38 7.87
CA VAL A 214 7.06 7.52 6.49
C VAL A 214 6.21 6.66 5.56
N TYR A 215 5.96 5.38 5.87
CA TYR A 215 5.11 4.52 5.04
C TYR A 215 3.67 5.06 4.89
N LYS A 216 3.06 5.53 5.99
CA LYS A 216 1.73 6.17 5.95
C LYS A 216 1.71 7.42 5.08
N SER A 217 2.78 8.21 5.12
CA SER A 217 2.89 9.43 4.32
C SER A 217 3.08 9.14 2.83
N VAL A 218 3.90 8.13 2.49
CA VAL A 218 4.05 7.63 1.12
C VAL A 218 2.71 7.14 0.57
N LEU A 219 1.99 6.29 1.32
CA LEU A 219 0.69 5.80 0.89
C LEU A 219 -0.31 6.94 0.69
N LYS A 220 -0.35 7.90 1.61
CA LYS A 220 -1.23 9.07 1.48
C LYS A 220 -0.94 9.85 0.19
N ASP A 221 0.33 10.11 -0.10
CA ASP A 221 0.75 10.85 -1.29
C ASP A 221 0.43 10.08 -2.59
N LEU A 222 0.68 8.77 -2.63
CA LEU A 222 0.26 7.89 -3.73
C LEU A 222 -1.24 8.04 -4.01
N LEU A 223 -2.06 7.98 -2.96
CA LEU A 223 -3.51 8.05 -3.09
C LEU A 223 -3.97 9.46 -3.50
N GLU A 224 -3.45 10.51 -2.88
CA GLU A 224 -3.93 11.89 -3.09
C GLU A 224 -3.45 12.53 -4.39
N HIS A 225 -2.22 12.22 -4.82
CA HIS A 225 -1.57 12.91 -5.94
C HIS A 225 -1.38 12.02 -7.16
N HIS A 226 -1.35 10.70 -6.99
CA HIS A 226 -1.01 9.77 -8.07
C HIS A 226 -2.16 8.85 -8.48
N THR A 227 -3.37 9.01 -7.92
CA THR A 227 -4.56 8.27 -8.38
C THR A 227 -5.66 9.19 -8.88
N LYS A 228 -6.43 8.74 -9.88
CA LYS A 228 -7.70 9.38 -10.23
C LYS A 228 -8.81 8.86 -9.31
N HIS A 229 -9.83 9.68 -9.10
CA HIS A 229 -11.03 9.35 -8.29
C HIS A 229 -10.80 9.23 -6.78
N TRP A 230 -9.61 9.57 -6.28
CA TRP A 230 -9.43 9.86 -4.86
C TRP A 230 -10.08 11.21 -4.52
N THR A 231 -10.95 11.24 -3.52
CA THR A 231 -11.72 12.43 -3.16
C THR A 231 -11.31 12.96 -1.79
N ALA A 232 -11.62 14.22 -1.51
CA ALA A 232 -11.41 14.81 -0.18
C ALA A 232 -12.11 14.02 0.95
N LYS A 233 -13.21 13.31 0.64
CA LYS A 233 -13.87 12.41 1.60
C LYS A 233 -12.99 11.19 1.91
N HIS A 234 -12.33 10.62 0.91
CA HIS A 234 -11.41 9.51 1.09
C HIS A 234 -10.21 9.93 1.95
N SER A 235 -9.59 11.09 1.65
CA SER A 235 -8.52 11.67 2.47
C SER A 235 -8.91 11.85 3.95
N LYS A 236 -10.15 12.30 4.22
CA LYS A 236 -10.65 12.44 5.61
C LYS A 236 -10.86 11.10 6.31
N GLN A 237 -11.15 10.03 5.58
CA GLN A 237 -11.37 8.69 6.13
C GLN A 237 -10.08 7.89 6.30
N LEU A 238 -9.04 8.20 5.53
CA LEU A 238 -7.77 7.47 5.53
C LEU A 238 -7.16 7.31 6.93
N PRO A 239 -7.00 8.37 7.76
CA PRO A 239 -6.42 8.20 9.10
C PRO A 239 -7.20 7.23 9.98
N LYS A 240 -8.53 7.22 9.87
CA LYS A 240 -9.39 6.31 10.63
C LYS A 240 -9.15 4.86 10.23
N LEU A 241 -9.11 4.58 8.92
CA LEU A 241 -8.83 3.23 8.40
C LEU A 241 -7.45 2.73 8.83
N LEU A 242 -6.44 3.58 8.78
CA LEU A 242 -5.08 3.22 9.21
C LEU A 242 -5.03 2.91 10.71
N VAL A 243 -5.71 3.69 11.57
CA VAL A 243 -5.79 3.42 13.01
C VAL A 243 -6.56 2.13 13.31
N GLU A 244 -7.68 1.88 12.62
CA GLU A 244 -8.44 0.63 12.76
C GLU A 244 -7.59 -0.58 12.37
N PHE A 245 -6.82 -0.47 11.29
CA PHE A 245 -5.87 -1.49 10.86
C PHE A 245 -4.75 -1.70 11.90
N GLU A 246 -4.07 -0.63 12.34
CA GLU A 246 -3.00 -0.72 13.34
C GLU A 246 -3.49 -1.33 14.66
N THR A 247 -4.73 -1.03 15.05
CA THR A 247 -5.38 -1.63 16.23
C THR A 247 -5.62 -3.13 16.03
N THR A 248 -6.11 -3.51 14.84
CA THR A 248 -6.39 -4.92 14.49
C THR A 248 -5.10 -5.74 14.43
N LEU A 249 -4.05 -5.20 13.82
CA LEU A 249 -2.72 -5.81 13.75
C LEU A 249 -1.98 -5.75 15.09
N LYS A 250 -2.50 -4.99 16.07
CA LYS A 250 -1.90 -4.75 17.38
C LYS A 250 -0.49 -4.15 17.31
N VAL A 251 -0.27 -3.19 16.42
CA VAL A 251 1.05 -2.58 16.16
C VAL A 251 1.70 -2.06 17.45
N SER A 252 0.95 -1.41 18.32
CA SER A 252 1.48 -0.92 19.61
C SER A 252 1.98 -2.06 20.51
N GLU A 253 1.27 -3.19 20.50
CA GLU A 253 1.63 -4.35 21.31
C GLU A 253 2.84 -5.06 20.70
N LYS A 254 2.89 -5.21 19.37
CA LYS A 254 4.06 -5.76 18.65
C LYS A 254 5.34 -4.95 18.89
N ILE A 255 5.25 -3.61 18.86
CA ILE A 255 6.37 -2.72 19.21
C ILE A 255 6.81 -2.96 20.66
N ARG A 256 5.86 -3.04 21.61
CA ARG A 256 6.17 -3.30 23.01
C ARG A 256 6.81 -4.69 23.22
N CYS A 257 6.29 -5.72 22.56
CA CYS A 257 6.85 -7.07 22.56
C CYS A 257 8.28 -7.10 22.00
N THR A 258 8.53 -6.33 20.93
CA THR A 258 9.88 -6.16 20.36
C THR A 258 10.88 -5.64 21.40
N TRP A 259 10.46 -4.80 22.34
CA TRP A 259 11.32 -4.38 23.45
C TRP A 259 11.52 -5.49 24.50
N HIS A 260 10.42 -6.04 25.00
CA HIS A 260 10.45 -6.92 26.17
C HIS A 260 11.03 -8.31 25.88
N PHE A 261 10.82 -8.85 24.68
CA PHE A 261 11.26 -10.21 24.33
C PHE A 261 12.61 -10.25 23.59
N ALA A 262 13.24 -9.11 23.35
CA ALA A 262 14.56 -9.08 22.74
C ALA A 262 15.58 -9.89 23.55
N GLY A 263 16.28 -10.81 22.87
CA GLY A 263 17.28 -11.69 23.48
C GLY A 263 16.70 -12.82 24.34
N VAL A 264 15.37 -12.92 24.48
CA VAL A 264 14.71 -14.04 25.15
C VAL A 264 14.52 -15.16 24.13
N PRO A 265 15.03 -16.38 24.36
CA PRO A 265 14.79 -17.48 23.45
C PRO A 265 13.30 -17.83 23.41
N PRO A 266 12.75 -18.24 22.25
CA PRO A 266 11.37 -18.65 22.14
C PRO A 266 11.08 -19.79 23.11
N ILE A 267 9.96 -19.69 23.83
CA ILE A 267 9.55 -20.69 24.82
C ILE A 267 9.26 -22.01 24.08
N PRO A 268 9.89 -23.14 24.47
CA PRO A 268 9.61 -24.46 23.91
C PRO A 268 8.11 -24.79 23.95
N GLU A 269 7.59 -25.53 22.96
CA GLU A 269 6.14 -25.82 22.88
C GLU A 269 5.58 -26.50 24.13
N GLU A 270 6.38 -27.34 24.76
CA GLU A 270 6.12 -28.05 26.01
C GLU A 270 5.98 -27.13 27.24
N ASP A 271 6.48 -25.90 27.14
CA ASP A 271 6.52 -24.91 28.22
C ASP A 271 5.57 -23.73 27.99
N LYS A 272 4.86 -23.66 26.84
CA LYS A 272 3.92 -22.56 26.49
C LYS A 272 2.79 -22.32 27.50
N PHE A 273 2.46 -23.32 28.32
CA PHE A 273 1.40 -23.25 29.33
C PHE A 273 1.93 -23.14 30.77
N LYS A 274 3.24 -23.04 30.96
CA LYS A 274 3.85 -22.76 32.27
C LYS A 274 3.90 -21.25 32.49
N ASP A 275 4.01 -20.84 33.75
CA ASP A 275 4.20 -19.43 34.08
C ASP A 275 5.43 -18.89 33.33
N PRO A 276 5.30 -17.79 32.58
CA PRO A 276 6.40 -17.26 31.80
C PRO A 276 7.55 -16.88 32.74
N PRO A 277 8.81 -17.13 32.33
CA PRO A 277 9.95 -16.71 33.13
C PRO A 277 9.90 -15.20 33.37
N PRO A 278 10.23 -14.73 34.59
CA PRO A 278 10.24 -13.30 34.88
C PRO A 278 11.28 -12.62 33.97
N VAL A 279 10.81 -11.74 33.10
CA VAL A 279 11.68 -10.96 32.21
C VAL A 279 12.30 -9.83 33.04
N PRO A 280 13.64 -9.78 33.19
CA PRO A 280 14.28 -8.69 33.91
C PRO A 280 14.03 -7.35 33.17
N PRO A 281 13.94 -6.23 33.90
CA PRO A 281 13.79 -4.93 33.26
C PRO A 281 15.00 -4.64 32.37
N ARG A 282 14.73 -4.42 31.07
CA ARG A 282 15.71 -3.99 30.08
C ARG A 282 15.72 -2.47 30.01
N PHE A 283 16.92 -1.88 30.04
CA PHE A 283 17.10 -0.42 29.94
C PHE A 283 17.61 -0.01 28.56
N THR A 284 18.30 -0.91 27.86
CA THR A 284 18.97 -0.65 26.59
C THR A 284 18.87 -1.85 25.64
N MET A 285 18.99 -1.59 24.34
CA MET A 285 18.92 -2.60 23.28
C MET A 285 19.95 -2.31 22.19
N SER A 286 20.67 -3.33 21.74
CA SER A 286 21.54 -3.22 20.57
C SER A 286 20.77 -3.40 19.26
N ILE A 287 21.35 -2.97 18.13
CA ILE A 287 20.73 -3.14 16.81
C ILE A 287 20.50 -4.62 16.44
N ASP A 288 21.39 -5.52 16.85
CA ASP A 288 21.28 -6.95 16.53
C ASP A 288 20.16 -7.63 17.34
N GLU A 289 20.00 -7.22 18.59
CA GLU A 289 18.85 -7.62 19.41
C GLU A 289 17.54 -7.08 18.84
N LEU A 290 17.52 -5.81 18.42
CA LEU A 290 16.35 -5.19 17.78
C LEU A 290 15.96 -5.95 16.53
N ARG A 291 16.90 -6.24 15.62
CA ARG A 291 16.65 -7.01 14.39
C ARG A 291 16.04 -8.37 14.69
N THR A 292 16.63 -9.09 15.62
CA THR A 292 16.18 -10.44 16.00
C THR A 292 14.77 -10.39 16.57
N SER A 293 14.51 -9.48 17.51
CA SER A 293 13.20 -9.36 18.16
C SER A 293 12.14 -8.85 17.20
N LEU A 294 12.48 -7.91 16.32
CA LEU A 294 11.56 -7.36 15.32
C LEU A 294 11.14 -8.43 14.32
N ALA A 295 12.07 -9.29 13.89
CA ALA A 295 11.76 -10.42 13.02
C ALA A 295 10.84 -11.46 13.67
N GLN A 296 10.88 -11.59 15.00
CA GLN A 296 10.04 -12.54 15.76
C GLN A 296 8.67 -11.97 16.12
N GLU A 297 8.62 -10.73 16.60
CA GLU A 297 7.42 -10.12 17.19
C GLU A 297 6.65 -9.24 16.18
N PHE A 298 7.33 -8.74 15.14
CA PHE A 298 6.76 -7.84 14.14
C PHE A 298 7.30 -8.10 12.73
N GLU A 299 7.12 -9.34 12.26
CA GLU A 299 7.58 -9.81 10.95
C GLU A 299 7.15 -8.93 9.76
N GLU A 300 6.00 -8.27 9.86
CA GLU A 300 5.45 -7.44 8.79
C GLU A 300 6.12 -6.05 8.69
N PHE A 301 6.96 -5.66 9.65
CA PHE A 301 7.46 -4.29 9.81
C PHE A 301 8.04 -3.68 8.53
N HIS A 302 8.96 -4.40 7.85
CA HIS A 302 9.56 -3.92 6.60
C HIS A 302 8.60 -3.93 5.40
N SER A 303 7.46 -4.63 5.54
CA SER A 303 6.39 -4.75 4.54
C SER A 303 5.13 -3.94 4.91
N MET A 304 5.22 -2.98 5.83
CA MET A 304 4.03 -2.26 6.30
C MET A 304 3.38 -1.39 5.22
N LEU A 305 4.14 -0.88 4.25
CA LEU A 305 3.58 -0.10 3.14
C LEU A 305 2.50 -0.85 2.34
N PRO A 306 2.75 -2.07 1.81
CA PRO A 306 1.69 -2.85 1.16
C PRO A 306 0.56 -3.25 2.11
N GLN A 307 0.85 -3.55 3.39
CA GLN A 307 -0.18 -3.86 4.37
C GLN A 307 -1.16 -2.69 4.59
N TYR A 308 -0.65 -1.46 4.68
CA TYR A 308 -1.51 -0.28 4.77
C TYR A 308 -2.34 -0.07 3.49
N ALA A 309 -1.75 -0.26 2.30
CA ALA A 309 -2.49 -0.12 1.04
C ALA A 309 -3.64 -1.15 0.95
N GLN A 310 -3.35 -2.40 1.33
CA GLN A 310 -4.32 -3.48 1.38
C GLN A 310 -5.46 -3.16 2.35
N ALA A 311 -5.13 -2.70 3.57
CA ALA A 311 -6.13 -2.32 4.57
C ALA A 311 -7.07 -1.19 4.10
N VAL A 312 -6.53 -0.19 3.38
CA VAL A 312 -7.35 0.88 2.80
C VAL A 312 -8.28 0.33 1.72
N MET A 313 -7.79 -0.58 0.86
CA MET A 313 -8.63 -1.24 -0.14
C MET A 313 -9.75 -2.06 0.51
N ASP A 314 -9.44 -2.86 1.53
CA ASP A 314 -10.39 -3.72 2.21
C ASP A 314 -11.48 -2.91 2.93
N GLY A 315 -11.09 -1.86 3.66
CA GLY A 315 -12.06 -0.95 4.29
C GLY A 315 -12.98 -0.25 3.28
N ARG A 316 -12.52 -0.04 2.04
CA ARG A 316 -13.36 0.48 0.96
C ARG A 316 -14.28 -0.56 0.35
N ARG A 317 -13.84 -1.81 0.20
CA ARG A 317 -14.69 -2.93 -0.23
C ARG A 317 -15.80 -3.19 0.78
N GLU A 318 -15.47 -3.24 2.07
CA GLU A 318 -16.43 -3.41 3.17
C GLU A 318 -17.50 -2.30 3.18
N PHE A 319 -17.12 -1.06 2.88
CA PHE A 319 -18.08 0.04 2.74
C PHE A 319 -19.10 -0.22 1.63
N TYR A 320 -18.64 -0.69 0.46
CA TYR A 320 -19.54 -1.00 -0.65
C TYR A 320 -20.38 -2.24 -0.37
N ASP A 321 -19.83 -3.27 0.27
CA ASP A 321 -20.57 -4.45 0.71
C ASP A 321 -21.69 -4.07 1.69
N ALA A 322 -21.39 -3.25 2.70
CA ALA A 322 -22.37 -2.74 3.65
C ALA A 322 -23.46 -1.91 2.95
N ARG A 323 -23.09 -1.08 1.97
CA ARG A 323 -24.04 -0.27 1.18
C ARG A 323 -24.93 -1.15 0.31
N ASN A 324 -24.38 -2.17 -0.34
CA ASN A 324 -25.14 -3.10 -1.18
C ASN A 324 -26.07 -3.99 -0.34
N SER A 325 -25.61 -4.46 0.82
CA SER A 325 -26.44 -5.18 1.80
C SER A 325 -27.63 -4.35 2.27
N LYS A 326 -27.42 -3.08 2.62
CA LYS A 326 -28.53 -2.16 2.96
C LYS A 326 -29.55 -1.99 1.83
N ARG A 327 -29.07 -1.81 0.59
CA ARG A 327 -29.95 -1.67 -0.59
C ARG A 327 -30.75 -2.94 -0.86
N THR A 328 -30.11 -4.10 -0.80
CA THR A 328 -30.77 -5.40 -1.02
C THR A 328 -31.80 -5.70 0.06
N ASN A 329 -31.50 -5.42 1.32
CA ASN A 329 -32.46 -5.55 2.42
C ASN A 329 -33.64 -4.59 2.27
N TYR A 330 -33.41 -3.34 1.84
CA TYR A 330 -34.47 -2.39 1.54
C TYR A 330 -35.38 -2.89 0.40
N LEU A 331 -34.80 -3.34 -0.72
CA LEU A 331 -35.57 -3.88 -1.85
C LEU A 331 -36.37 -5.12 -1.46
N ARG A 332 -35.77 -6.05 -0.69
CA ARG A 332 -36.49 -7.21 -0.14
C ARG A 332 -37.67 -6.79 0.73
N GLY A 333 -37.49 -5.79 1.58
CA GLY A 333 -38.56 -5.23 2.40
C GLY A 333 -39.69 -4.62 1.56
N VAL A 334 -39.37 -3.78 0.57
CA VAL A 334 -40.37 -3.19 -0.33
C VAL A 334 -41.10 -4.27 -1.14
N SER A 335 -40.37 -5.23 -1.71
CA SER A 335 -40.97 -6.35 -2.46
C SER A 335 -41.89 -7.20 -1.59
N PHE A 336 -41.52 -7.45 -0.33
CA PHE A 336 -42.37 -8.16 0.62
C PHE A 336 -43.65 -7.40 0.92
N VAL A 337 -43.58 -6.10 1.21
CA VAL A 337 -44.76 -5.25 1.47
C VAL A 337 -45.67 -5.19 0.25
N THR A 338 -45.12 -5.00 -0.96
CA THR A 338 -45.90 -5.00 -2.20
C THR A 338 -46.56 -6.36 -2.44
N PHE A 339 -45.85 -7.47 -2.21
CA PHE A 339 -46.42 -8.81 -2.33
C PHE A 339 -47.60 -9.00 -1.36
N CYS A 340 -47.43 -8.63 -0.09
CA CYS A 340 -48.51 -8.69 0.90
C CYS A 340 -49.71 -7.84 0.47
N GLY A 341 -49.49 -6.61 -0.03
CA GLY A 341 -50.56 -5.75 -0.51
C GLY A 341 -51.30 -6.30 -1.73
N VAL A 342 -50.59 -6.91 -2.69
CA VAL A 342 -51.21 -7.55 -3.86
C VAL A 342 -52.01 -8.78 -3.44
N VAL A 343 -51.47 -9.60 -2.53
CA VAL A 343 -52.17 -10.78 -2.02
C VAL A 343 -53.43 -10.38 -1.24
N ASP A 344 -53.35 -9.37 -0.39
CA ASP A 344 -54.48 -8.85 0.39
C ASP A 344 -55.58 -8.27 -0.52
N TYR A 345 -55.18 -7.51 -1.55
CA TYR A 345 -56.09 -7.01 -2.58
C TYR A 345 -56.79 -8.13 -3.36
N LEU A 346 -56.05 -9.18 -3.75
CA LEU A 346 -56.63 -10.34 -4.43
C LEU A 346 -57.59 -11.10 -3.51
N ILE A 347 -57.23 -11.33 -2.25
CA ILE A 347 -58.14 -11.96 -1.27
C ILE A 347 -59.42 -11.13 -1.12
N THR A 348 -59.31 -9.81 -1.05
CA THR A 348 -60.46 -8.90 -0.89
C THR A 348 -61.38 -8.90 -2.12
N ILE A 349 -60.87 -9.14 -3.32
CA ILE A 349 -61.69 -9.21 -4.56
C ILE A 349 -62.38 -10.57 -4.73
N TYR A 350 -61.77 -11.64 -4.25
CA TYR A 350 -62.27 -13.01 -4.43
C TYR A 350 -62.98 -13.60 -3.20
N ALA A 351 -63.04 -12.85 -2.09
CA ALA A 351 -63.90 -13.11 -0.93
C ALA A 351 -65.23 -12.35 -1.09
#